data_AF-A0A3B8X6C3-F1
#
_entry.id   AF-A0A3B8X6C3-F1
#
_cell.length_a   1.000
_cell.length_b   1.000
_cell.length_c   1.000
_cell.angle_alpha   90.00
_cell.angle_beta   90.00
_cell.angle_gamma   90.00
#
_symmetry.space_group_name_H-M   'P 1'
#
loop_
_entity.id
_entity.type
_entity.pdbx_description
1 polymer ?
#
loop_
_entity_poly.entity_id
_entity_poly.type
_entity_poly.pdbx_seq_one_letter_code
_entity_poly.pdbx_strand_id
1 'polypeptide(L)'
;MKKEQLSSRREIVELLQRVGKPLSLDRIAAELNLSGADSQSALAGRLTAMERDGQLLQGRRGRYGLAQKMDLYAGRVVGHRDGYGFVICDLDVADLYLSPKEMRKVFHGDRVLAAIIRVDRRGRREGSIVEVLERAHQQVVGRYQQEFNTAFVIPEDRRLSQDILVTPPAGLTVADGDLVVVELTRQPQRKRRPQGEVVEVLGAEVTTALEIDLVLRKFDIPAQWDQGVAAEIDRLPGQPGTRDLEADSGLPRVDLRELPLVTIDGEDARDFDDAVYAEQRGEGWRLAVAIADVSHYVRPGSVLDQ
;
A
#
# COMPACT_ATOMS: atom_id res chain seq x y z
N MET A 1 20.67 27.51 -24.45
CA MET A 1 19.31 27.58 -23.86
C MET A 1 19.25 26.57 -22.71
N LYS A 2 19.21 27.02 -21.46
CA LYS A 2 19.06 26.12 -20.31
C LYS A 2 17.63 25.56 -20.34
N LYS A 3 17.47 24.24 -20.36
CA LYS A 3 16.19 23.57 -20.07
C LYS A 3 15.67 24.14 -18.75
N GLU A 4 14.47 24.75 -18.74
CA GLU A 4 13.76 25.07 -17.50
C GLU A 4 13.53 23.74 -16.78
N GLN A 5 14.37 23.46 -15.79
CA GLN A 5 14.37 22.21 -15.06
C GLN A 5 13.20 22.26 -14.06
N LEU A 6 12.34 21.23 -14.06
CA LEU A 6 11.23 21.13 -13.11
C LEU A 6 11.76 21.33 -11.68
N SER A 7 11.27 22.36 -10.99
CA SER A 7 11.68 22.63 -9.61
C SER A 7 11.36 21.44 -8.72
N SER A 8 12.39 20.90 -8.08
CA SER A 8 12.31 19.74 -7.19
C SER A 8 11.37 20.01 -6.01
N ARG A 9 10.79 18.95 -5.43
CA ARG A 9 9.97 19.06 -4.20
C ARG A 9 10.72 19.83 -3.10
N ARG A 10 12.04 19.62 -3.01
CA ARG A 10 12.93 20.28 -2.06
C ARG A 10 12.98 21.80 -2.26
N GLU A 11 13.11 22.30 -3.49
CA GLU A 11 13.15 23.75 -3.76
C GLU A 11 11.84 24.45 -3.41
N ILE A 12 10.69 23.79 -3.65
CA ILE A 12 9.38 24.32 -3.26
C ILE A 12 9.27 24.42 -1.74
N VAL A 13 9.74 23.40 -1.01
CA VAL A 13 9.78 23.41 0.45
C VAL A 13 10.71 24.50 0.97
N GLU A 14 11.93 24.61 0.46
CA GLU A 14 12.91 25.64 0.85
C GLU A 14 12.39 27.06 0.59
N LEU A 15 11.73 27.31 -0.54
CA LEU A 15 11.10 28.59 -0.84
C LEU A 15 10.01 28.94 0.18
N LEU A 16 9.08 28.03 0.44
CA LEU A 16 7.99 28.26 1.39
C LEU A 16 8.51 28.36 2.83
N GLN A 17 9.61 27.67 3.17
CA GLN A 17 10.32 27.84 4.43
C GLN A 17 10.95 29.23 4.53
N ARG A 18 11.61 29.72 3.48
CA ARG A 18 12.21 31.06 3.44
C ARG A 18 11.17 32.17 3.56
N VAL A 19 10.06 32.06 2.83
CA VAL A 19 9.01 33.10 2.80
C VAL A 19 8.10 33.05 4.04
N GLY A 20 7.83 31.86 4.56
CA GLY A 20 7.09 31.68 5.82
C GLY A 20 5.62 32.11 5.80
N LYS A 21 5.04 32.32 4.62
CA LYS A 21 3.61 32.60 4.43
C LYS A 21 3.08 31.79 3.24
N PRO A 22 1.78 31.43 3.23
CA PRO A 22 1.20 30.74 2.08
C PRO A 22 1.25 31.58 0.80
N LEU A 23 1.66 30.97 -0.31
CA LEU A 23 1.84 31.61 -1.61
C LEU A 23 0.89 31.03 -2.67
N SER A 24 0.44 31.84 -3.63
CA SER A 24 -0.32 31.33 -4.79
C SER A 24 0.60 30.63 -5.79
N LEU A 25 0.05 29.80 -6.66
CA LEU A 25 0.76 29.16 -7.78
C LEU A 25 1.63 30.17 -8.54
N ASP A 26 1.05 31.30 -8.95
CA ASP A 26 1.75 32.33 -9.73
C ASP A 26 2.94 32.94 -8.97
N ARG A 27 2.82 33.09 -7.65
CA ARG A 27 3.91 33.63 -6.82
C ARG A 27 5.02 32.62 -6.64
N ILE A 28 4.68 31.33 -6.49
CA ILE A 28 5.66 30.25 -6.43
C ILE A 28 6.40 30.13 -7.78
N ALA A 29 5.67 30.19 -8.89
CA ALA A 29 6.24 30.17 -10.23
C ALA A 29 7.20 31.35 -10.45
N ALA A 30 6.80 32.56 -10.06
CA ALA A 30 7.63 33.76 -10.18
C ALA A 30 8.92 33.67 -9.34
N GLU A 31 8.84 33.23 -8.09
CA GLU A 31 9.99 33.09 -7.19
C GLU A 31 10.96 31.97 -7.63
N LEU A 32 10.46 30.96 -8.33
CA LEU A 32 11.26 29.88 -8.92
C LEU A 32 11.74 30.21 -10.34
N ASN A 33 11.45 31.41 -10.85
CA ASN A 33 11.76 31.86 -12.22
C ASN A 33 11.22 30.91 -13.30
N LEU A 34 10.01 30.38 -13.09
CA LEU A 34 9.29 29.53 -14.05
C LEU A 34 8.33 30.39 -14.88
N SER A 35 8.72 30.65 -16.13
CA SER A 35 8.01 31.55 -17.05
C SER A 35 7.24 30.81 -18.15
N GLY A 36 7.64 29.57 -18.50
CA GLY A 36 6.98 28.77 -19.54
C GLY A 36 5.64 28.15 -19.11
N ALA A 37 4.69 28.06 -20.05
CA ALA A 37 3.39 27.41 -19.82
C ALA A 37 3.54 25.93 -19.40
N ASP A 38 4.48 25.21 -20.01
CA ASP A 38 4.78 23.82 -19.66
C ASP A 38 5.35 23.71 -18.23
N SER A 39 6.22 24.63 -17.85
CA SER A 39 6.82 24.71 -16.51
C SER A 39 5.78 25.04 -15.43
N GLN A 40 4.81 25.90 -15.74
CA GLN A 40 3.70 26.22 -14.83
C GLN A 40 2.73 25.03 -14.67
N SER A 41 2.41 24.33 -15.76
CA SER A 41 1.59 23.11 -15.71
C SER A 41 2.28 22.02 -14.87
N ALA A 42 3.58 21.81 -15.08
CA ALA A 42 4.38 20.87 -14.32
C ALA A 42 4.47 21.23 -12.83
N LEU A 43 4.59 22.52 -12.49
CA LEU A 43 4.55 23.01 -11.12
C LEU A 43 3.17 22.73 -10.48
N ALA A 44 2.08 23.01 -11.19
CA ALA A 44 0.73 22.77 -10.69
C ALA A 44 0.51 21.29 -10.36
N GLY A 45 0.87 20.38 -11.29
CA GLY A 45 0.80 18.95 -11.04
C GLY A 45 1.64 18.50 -9.84
N ARG A 46 2.83 19.10 -9.66
CA ARG A 46 3.69 18.81 -8.51
C ARG A 46 3.12 19.32 -7.19
N LEU A 47 2.54 20.51 -7.16
CA LEU A 47 1.88 21.05 -5.97
C LEU A 47 0.67 20.20 -5.58
N THR A 48 -0.13 19.75 -6.55
CA THR A 48 -1.24 18.80 -6.31
C THR A 48 -0.74 17.48 -5.73
N ALA A 49 0.36 16.93 -6.26
CA ALA A 49 0.96 15.71 -5.71
C ALA A 49 1.47 15.94 -4.27
N MET A 50 2.12 17.08 -4.00
CA MET A 50 2.61 17.43 -2.65
C MET A 50 1.47 17.70 -1.65
N GLU A 51 0.32 18.19 -2.11
CA GLU A 51 -0.90 18.34 -1.32
C GLU A 51 -1.53 16.99 -0.99
N ARG A 52 -1.65 16.09 -1.99
CA ARG A 52 -2.06 14.70 -1.76
C ARG A 52 -1.13 14.00 -0.77
N ASP A 53 0.17 14.26 -0.89
CA ASP A 53 1.19 13.76 0.01
C ASP A 53 1.20 14.51 1.37
N GLY A 54 0.30 15.47 1.62
CA GLY A 54 0.15 16.18 2.91
C GLY A 54 1.32 17.10 3.27
N GLN A 55 2.25 17.34 2.35
CA GLN A 55 3.42 18.22 2.56
C GLN A 55 3.02 19.70 2.51
N LEU A 56 2.02 20.00 1.68
CA LEU A 56 1.45 21.33 1.49
C LEU A 56 -0.04 21.30 1.80
N LEU A 57 -0.57 22.45 2.19
CA LEU A 57 -2.00 22.68 2.33
C LEU A 57 -2.42 23.83 1.45
N GLN A 58 -3.47 23.63 0.66
CA GLN A 58 -4.11 24.71 -0.06
C GLN A 58 -5.17 25.38 0.83
N GLY A 59 -4.93 26.64 1.18
CA GLY A 59 -5.94 27.46 1.86
C GLY A 59 -7.07 27.87 0.92
N ARG A 60 -8.20 28.33 1.49
CA ARG A 60 -9.43 28.76 0.79
C ARG A 60 -9.25 29.83 -0.31
N ARG A 61 -8.08 30.45 -0.40
CA ARG A 61 -7.72 31.47 -1.40
C ARG A 61 -6.77 30.93 -2.48
N GLY A 62 -6.66 29.61 -2.64
CA GLY A 62 -5.77 28.97 -3.60
C GLY A 62 -4.29 29.18 -3.29
N ARG A 63 -3.92 29.30 -2.01
CA ARG A 63 -2.54 29.53 -1.57
C ARG A 63 -1.99 28.31 -0.86
N TYR A 64 -0.79 27.89 -1.23
CA TYR A 64 -0.07 26.76 -0.67
C TYR A 64 0.82 27.19 0.49
N GLY A 65 0.67 26.52 1.63
CA GLY A 65 1.55 26.67 2.78
C GLY A 65 2.13 25.32 3.20
N LEU A 66 3.27 25.34 3.90
CA LEU A 66 3.85 24.14 4.49
C LEU A 66 3.01 23.67 5.67
N ALA A 67 2.59 22.40 5.66
CA ALA A 67 1.87 21.79 6.77
C ALA A 67 2.64 21.94 8.10
N GLN A 68 3.95 21.71 8.10
CA GLN A 68 4.82 21.83 9.28
C GLN A 68 4.81 23.22 9.93
N LYS A 69 4.78 24.31 9.13
CA LYS A 69 4.73 25.69 9.68
C LYS A 69 3.36 26.02 10.29
N MET A 70 2.37 25.16 10.06
CA MET A 70 1.05 25.22 10.67
C MET A 70 0.92 24.18 11.80
N ASP A 71 2.02 23.57 12.24
CA ASP A 71 2.09 22.46 13.20
C ASP A 71 1.26 21.23 12.79
N LEU A 72 1.19 20.99 11.47
CA LEU A 72 0.48 19.86 10.88
C LEU A 72 1.46 18.81 10.34
N TYR A 73 1.19 17.56 10.68
CA TYR A 73 2.04 16.41 10.42
C TYR A 73 1.22 15.36 9.68
N ALA A 74 1.67 15.00 8.49
CA ALA A 74 1.14 13.87 7.75
C ALA A 74 1.72 12.56 8.30
N GLY A 75 0.92 11.51 8.32
CA GLY A 75 1.37 10.20 8.76
C GLY A 75 0.29 9.14 8.74
N ARG A 76 0.65 7.92 9.12
CA ARG A 76 -0.24 6.76 9.14
C ARG A 76 -0.74 6.48 10.55
N VAL A 77 -2.04 6.20 10.67
CA VAL A 77 -2.68 5.87 11.95
C VAL A 77 -2.38 4.42 12.34
N VAL A 78 -1.80 4.23 13.52
CA VAL A 78 -1.63 2.92 14.16
C VAL A 78 -2.58 2.85 15.35
N GLY A 79 -3.65 2.06 15.22
CA GLY A 79 -4.62 1.85 16.29
C GLY A 79 -4.13 0.82 17.31
N HIS A 80 -4.58 0.97 18.55
CA HIS A 80 -4.38 0.03 19.65
C HIS A 80 -5.72 -0.58 20.06
N ARG A 81 -5.71 -1.83 20.55
CA ARG A 81 -6.92 -2.57 20.98
C ARG A 81 -7.73 -1.89 22.09
N ASP A 82 -7.08 -1.05 22.90
CA ASP A 82 -7.73 -0.29 23.97
C ASP A 82 -8.41 1.01 23.43
N GLY A 83 -8.41 1.22 22.12
CA GLY A 83 -9.11 2.31 21.43
C GLY A 83 -8.32 3.61 21.27
N TYR A 84 -7.13 3.74 21.86
CA TYR A 84 -6.18 4.82 21.52
C TYR A 84 -5.35 4.46 20.29
N GLY A 85 -4.55 5.39 19.79
CA GLY A 85 -3.63 5.11 18.69
C GLY A 85 -2.49 6.11 18.60
N PHE A 86 -1.76 6.04 17.51
CA PHE A 86 -0.68 6.96 17.18
C PHE A 86 -0.74 7.35 15.71
N VAL A 87 -0.22 8.53 15.39
CA VAL A 87 0.17 8.88 14.02
C VAL A 87 1.67 8.70 13.93
N ILE A 88 2.10 7.71 13.14
CA ILE A 88 3.49 7.57 12.75
C ILE A 88 3.74 8.59 11.64
N CYS A 89 4.50 9.63 11.97
CA CYS A 89 4.72 10.74 11.04
C CYS A 89 5.62 10.31 9.88
N ASP A 90 5.35 10.81 8.68
CA ASP A 90 6.18 10.54 7.49
C ASP A 90 7.59 11.16 7.62
N LEU A 91 7.71 12.15 8.48
CA LEU A 91 8.94 12.86 8.79
C LEU A 91 9.54 12.23 10.04
N ASP A 92 10.86 12.32 10.17
CA ASP A 92 11.61 11.84 11.35
C ASP A 92 11.35 12.76 12.57
N VAL A 93 10.13 12.69 13.09
CA VAL A 93 9.64 13.38 14.26
C VAL A 93 8.92 12.38 15.16
N ALA A 94 8.92 12.66 16.46
CA ALA A 94 8.23 11.79 17.41
C ALA A 94 6.74 11.65 17.08
N ASP A 95 6.26 10.41 17.14
CA ASP A 95 4.87 10.03 16.89
C ASP A 95 3.88 10.84 17.74
N LEU A 96 2.70 11.05 17.17
CA LEU A 96 1.62 11.77 17.84
C LEU A 96 0.65 10.78 18.48
N TYR A 97 0.48 10.86 19.79
CA TYR A 97 -0.53 10.08 20.49
C TYR A 97 -1.94 10.57 20.12
N LEU A 98 -2.82 9.65 19.76
CA LEU A 98 -4.23 9.88 19.50
C LEU A 98 -5.06 9.33 20.66
N SER A 99 -5.84 10.21 21.29
CA SER A 99 -6.81 9.80 22.30
C SER A 99 -7.93 8.92 21.68
N PRO A 100 -8.65 8.12 22.49
CA PRO A 100 -9.80 7.36 21.99
C PRO A 100 -10.88 8.21 21.31
N LYS A 101 -10.97 9.50 21.68
CA LYS A 101 -11.90 10.44 21.04
C LYS A 101 -11.48 10.79 19.62
N GLU A 102 -10.18 10.89 19.36
CA GLU A 102 -9.63 11.19 18.04
C GLU A 102 -9.66 9.95 17.14
N MET A 103 -9.38 8.77 17.70
CA MET A 103 -9.51 7.49 16.99
C MET A 103 -10.93 7.22 16.46
N ARG A 104 -11.99 7.81 17.03
CA ARG A 104 -13.36 7.72 16.47
C ARG A 104 -13.52 8.31 15.07
N LYS A 105 -12.57 9.12 14.59
CA LYS A 105 -12.64 9.76 13.26
C LYS A 105 -12.04 8.90 12.14
N VAL A 106 -11.32 7.85 12.48
CA VAL A 106 -10.44 7.11 11.57
C VAL A 106 -10.44 5.63 11.88
N PHE A 107 -9.93 4.85 10.94
CA PHE A 107 -9.50 3.49 11.22
C PHE A 107 -7.99 3.41 11.34
N HIS A 108 -7.53 2.28 11.89
CA HIS A 108 -6.15 1.88 11.72
C HIS A 108 -5.78 1.86 10.24
N GLY A 109 -4.55 2.22 9.91
CA GLY A 109 -4.06 2.25 8.53
C GLY A 109 -4.36 3.55 7.81
N ASP A 110 -5.39 4.32 8.19
CA ASP A 110 -5.73 5.58 7.52
C ASP A 110 -4.53 6.54 7.49
N ARG A 111 -4.36 7.25 6.37
CA ARG A 111 -3.38 8.32 6.27
C ARG A 111 -4.04 9.63 6.61
N VAL A 112 -3.44 10.39 7.52
CA VAL A 112 -4.07 11.57 8.12
C VAL A 112 -3.12 12.74 8.15
N LEU A 113 -3.71 13.92 8.24
CA LEU A 113 -3.05 15.13 8.66
C LEU A 113 -3.47 15.44 10.10
N ALA A 114 -2.49 15.50 11.01
CA ALA A 114 -2.72 15.72 12.44
C ALA A 114 -1.99 16.97 12.94
N ALA A 115 -2.64 17.72 13.83
CA ALA A 115 -2.04 18.85 14.54
C ALA A 115 -1.66 18.47 15.96
N ILE A 116 -0.62 19.08 16.51
CA ILE A 116 -0.32 18.93 17.95
C ILE A 116 -1.23 19.87 18.73
N ILE A 117 -2.01 19.31 19.64
CA ILE A 117 -2.92 20.10 20.49
C ILE A 117 -2.37 20.30 21.90
N ARG A 118 -1.51 19.39 22.37
CA ARG A 118 -0.94 19.42 23.71
C ARG A 118 0.33 18.59 23.78
N VAL A 119 1.21 18.94 24.71
CA VAL A 119 2.28 18.07 25.17
C VAL A 119 1.98 17.70 26.62
N ASP A 120 1.92 16.41 26.93
CA ASP A 120 1.65 15.95 28.29
C ASP A 120 2.87 16.19 29.22
N ARG A 121 2.66 16.01 30.53
CA ARG A 121 3.72 16.20 31.54
C ARG A 121 4.91 15.23 31.39
N ARG A 122 4.76 14.17 30.60
CA ARG A 122 5.78 13.16 30.29
C ARG A 122 6.45 13.41 28.93
N GLY A 123 6.17 14.55 28.29
CA GLY A 123 6.73 14.92 27.00
C GLY A 123 6.04 14.29 25.78
N ARG A 124 4.95 13.53 25.97
CA ARG A 124 4.23 12.92 24.83
C ARG A 124 3.38 13.97 24.13
N ARG A 125 3.52 14.03 22.81
CA ARG A 125 2.76 14.96 21.95
C ARG A 125 1.40 14.34 21.65
N GLU A 126 0.34 15.04 22.01
CA GLU A 126 -1.04 14.64 21.72
C GLU A 126 -1.48 15.29 20.41
N GLY A 127 -1.89 14.44 19.47
CA GLY A 127 -2.37 14.82 18.16
C GLY A 127 -3.90 14.96 18.11
N SER A 128 -4.37 15.88 17.26
CA SER A 128 -5.76 15.94 16.81
C SER A 128 -5.79 15.78 15.30
N ILE A 129 -6.65 14.89 14.82
CA ILE A 129 -6.85 14.67 13.39
C ILE A 129 -7.59 15.88 12.82
N VAL A 130 -6.95 16.51 11.85
CA VAL A 130 -7.49 17.64 11.08
C VAL A 130 -8.21 17.12 9.86
N GLU A 131 -7.56 16.23 9.12
CA GLU A 131 -8.07 15.70 7.86
C GLU A 131 -7.61 14.25 7.65
N VAL A 132 -8.41 13.47 6.93
CA VAL A 132 -8.05 12.13 6.47
C VAL A 132 -7.68 12.24 5.01
N LEU A 133 -6.41 12.01 4.70
CA LEU A 133 -5.86 12.12 3.35
C LEU A 133 -6.19 10.88 2.52
N GLU A 134 -6.19 9.70 3.15
CA GLU A 134 -6.43 8.42 2.49
C GLU A 134 -7.06 7.43 3.46
N ARG A 135 -8.03 6.63 2.97
CA ARG A 135 -8.69 5.58 3.75
C ARG A 135 -8.03 4.24 3.46
N ALA A 136 -7.64 3.52 4.51
CA ALA A 136 -6.97 2.22 4.35
C ALA A 136 -7.95 1.06 4.14
N HIS A 137 -9.19 1.21 4.57
CA HIS A 137 -10.17 0.12 4.51
C HIS A 137 -11.40 0.59 3.74
N GLN A 138 -11.72 -0.10 2.63
CA GLN A 138 -13.02 -0.03 1.97
C GLN A 138 -13.91 -1.21 2.37
N GLN A 139 -13.28 -2.34 2.69
CA GLN A 139 -13.93 -3.52 3.23
C GLN A 139 -13.33 -3.87 4.59
N VAL A 140 -14.16 -4.43 5.47
CA VAL A 140 -13.76 -4.90 6.80
C VAL A 140 -14.37 -6.27 7.03
N VAL A 141 -13.54 -7.18 7.51
CA VAL A 141 -14.00 -8.49 7.98
C VAL A 141 -14.25 -8.42 9.47
N GLY A 142 -15.37 -8.99 9.90
CA GLY A 142 -15.68 -9.10 11.31
C GLY A 142 -16.81 -10.07 11.57
N ARG A 143 -17.16 -10.20 12.85
CA ARG A 143 -18.26 -11.06 13.30
C ARG A 143 -19.56 -10.28 13.33
N TYR A 144 -20.56 -10.81 12.66
CA TYR A 144 -21.91 -10.30 12.70
C TYR A 144 -22.51 -10.54 14.09
N GLN A 145 -23.08 -9.48 14.66
CA GLN A 145 -23.82 -9.53 15.91
C GLN A 145 -25.14 -8.78 15.76
N GLN A 146 -26.21 -9.40 16.22
CA GLN A 146 -27.54 -8.80 16.21
C GLN A 146 -28.04 -8.56 17.63
N GLU A 147 -28.15 -7.28 18.01
CA GLU A 147 -28.77 -6.87 19.27
C GLU A 147 -30.12 -6.19 19.00
N PHE A 148 -31.20 -6.84 19.44
CA PHE A 148 -32.57 -6.35 19.24
C PHE A 148 -32.88 -6.09 17.75
N ASN A 149 -33.10 -4.84 17.39
CA ASN A 149 -33.46 -4.38 16.05
C ASN A 149 -32.29 -3.68 15.34
N THR A 150 -31.06 -3.91 15.81
CA THR A 150 -29.84 -3.32 15.26
C THR A 150 -28.78 -4.39 15.08
N ALA A 151 -28.18 -4.43 13.90
CA ALA A 151 -27.09 -5.32 13.58
C ALA A 151 -25.78 -4.54 13.47
N PHE A 152 -24.70 -5.12 13.95
CA PHE A 152 -23.37 -4.58 13.79
C PHE A 152 -22.37 -5.68 13.51
N VAL A 153 -21.24 -5.29 12.94
CA VAL A 153 -20.11 -6.18 12.70
C VAL A 153 -18.96 -5.71 13.57
N ILE A 154 -18.48 -6.60 14.43
CA ILE A 154 -17.29 -6.38 15.26
C ILE A 154 -16.07 -6.77 14.41
N PRO A 155 -15.17 -5.83 14.07
CA PRO A 155 -13.98 -6.14 13.28
C PRO A 155 -13.11 -7.22 13.93
N GLU A 156 -12.57 -8.12 13.11
CA GLU A 156 -11.66 -9.17 13.59
C GLU A 156 -10.30 -8.58 13.99
N ASP A 157 -9.82 -7.58 13.24
CA ASP A 157 -8.67 -6.78 13.64
C ASP A 157 -9.07 -5.79 14.74
N ARG A 158 -8.71 -6.13 15.98
CA ARG A 158 -9.02 -5.34 17.19
C ARG A 158 -8.43 -3.93 17.20
N ARG A 159 -7.56 -3.56 16.26
CA ARG A 159 -7.08 -2.18 16.09
C ARG A 159 -8.16 -1.28 15.48
N LEU A 160 -9.16 -1.86 14.81
CA LEU A 160 -10.37 -1.16 14.37
C LEU A 160 -11.35 -1.14 15.55
N SER A 161 -11.21 -0.13 16.40
CA SER A 161 -11.92 -0.06 17.69
C SER A 161 -13.41 0.33 17.60
N GLN A 162 -14.00 0.34 16.41
CA GLN A 162 -15.38 0.78 16.18
C GLN A 162 -16.17 -0.30 15.48
N ASP A 163 -17.29 -0.70 16.08
CA ASP A 163 -18.24 -1.62 15.45
C ASP A 163 -18.91 -0.93 14.26
N ILE A 164 -19.09 -1.69 13.18
CA ILE A 164 -19.68 -1.20 11.94
C ILE A 164 -21.18 -1.47 12.00
N LEU A 165 -21.98 -0.41 11.94
CA LEU A 165 -23.42 -0.56 11.86
C LEU A 165 -23.78 -1.11 10.49
N VAL A 166 -24.47 -2.25 10.46
CA VAL A 166 -24.89 -2.88 9.20
C VAL A 166 -26.40 -2.87 9.08
N THR A 167 -26.87 -2.67 7.85
CA THR A 167 -28.27 -2.91 7.52
C THR A 167 -28.40 -4.39 7.14
N PRO A 168 -29.39 -5.13 7.65
CA PRO A 168 -29.62 -6.51 7.23
C PRO A 168 -29.81 -6.54 5.72
N PRO A 169 -28.97 -7.27 4.96
CA PRO A 169 -29.11 -7.37 3.51
C PRO A 169 -30.42 -8.08 3.15
N ALA A 170 -31.12 -7.59 2.13
CA ALA A 170 -32.29 -8.28 1.60
C ALA A 170 -31.84 -9.56 0.87
N GLY A 171 -32.29 -10.73 1.34
CA GLY A 171 -32.06 -12.02 0.67
C GLY A 171 -30.81 -12.80 1.09
N LEU A 172 -30.00 -12.28 2.01
CA LEU A 172 -28.86 -12.98 2.61
C LEU A 172 -29.22 -13.43 4.02
N THR A 173 -29.08 -14.73 4.30
CA THR A 173 -29.25 -15.29 5.64
C THR A 173 -27.92 -15.20 6.38
N VAL A 174 -27.85 -14.35 7.39
CA VAL A 174 -26.67 -14.19 8.27
C VAL A 174 -27.07 -14.58 9.68
N ALA A 175 -26.34 -15.49 10.29
CA ALA A 175 -26.55 -15.88 11.68
C ALA A 175 -25.70 -15.03 12.64
N ASP A 176 -26.17 -14.89 13.87
CA ASP A 176 -25.38 -14.27 14.94
C ASP A 176 -24.09 -15.07 15.16
N GLY A 177 -22.94 -14.38 15.16
CA GLY A 177 -21.61 -14.97 15.29
C GLY A 177 -20.90 -15.32 13.98
N ASP A 178 -21.60 -15.29 12.84
CA ASP A 178 -21.00 -15.55 11.53
C ASP A 178 -19.90 -14.55 11.21
N LEU A 179 -18.83 -15.02 10.59
CA LEU A 179 -17.82 -14.16 10.01
C LEU A 179 -18.34 -13.64 8.66
N VAL A 180 -18.24 -12.34 8.46
CA VAL A 180 -18.78 -11.65 7.28
C VAL A 180 -17.79 -10.62 6.75
N VAL A 181 -17.87 -10.36 5.45
CA VAL A 181 -17.19 -9.24 4.80
C VAL A 181 -18.19 -8.10 4.65
N VAL A 182 -17.80 -6.92 5.13
CA VAL A 182 -18.62 -5.71 5.07
C VAL A 182 -17.96 -4.69 4.17
N GLU A 183 -18.70 -4.18 3.19
CA GLU A 183 -18.31 -3.01 2.42
C GLU A 183 -18.76 -1.73 3.13
N LEU A 184 -17.82 -0.81 3.36
CA LEU A 184 -18.05 0.42 4.12
C LEU A 184 -18.75 1.47 3.25
N THR A 185 -20.07 1.57 3.38
CA THR A 185 -20.85 2.65 2.75
C THR A 185 -20.61 4.01 3.41
N ARG A 186 -20.20 4.02 4.70
CA ARG A 186 -19.75 5.23 5.40
C ARG A 186 -18.56 4.95 6.31
N GLN A 187 -17.52 5.74 6.07
CA GLN A 187 -16.30 5.79 6.89
C GLN A 187 -16.56 6.42 8.27
N PRO A 188 -15.73 6.11 9.29
CA PRO A 188 -15.88 6.66 10.63
C PRO A 188 -15.72 8.18 10.64
N GLN A 189 -16.51 8.85 11.47
CA GLN A 189 -16.45 10.29 11.68
C GLN A 189 -16.73 10.63 13.15
N ARG A 190 -16.27 11.81 13.60
CA ARG A 190 -16.35 12.25 15.02
C ARG A 190 -17.69 12.00 15.73
N LYS A 191 -18.82 12.13 15.02
CA LYS A 191 -20.18 12.02 15.58
C LYS A 191 -20.99 10.86 14.98
N ARG A 192 -20.41 10.07 14.07
CA ARG A 192 -21.13 9.04 13.33
C ARG A 192 -20.31 7.76 13.34
N ARG A 193 -20.95 6.67 13.75
CA ARG A 193 -20.37 5.32 13.63
C ARG A 193 -20.18 4.98 12.14
N PRO A 194 -19.17 4.17 11.81
CA PRO A 194 -19.05 3.62 10.46
C PRO A 194 -20.30 2.80 10.13
N GLN A 195 -20.68 2.80 8.86
CA GLN A 195 -21.82 2.05 8.33
C GLN A 195 -21.37 1.23 7.13
N GLY A 196 -21.99 0.08 6.93
CA GLY A 196 -21.69 -0.78 5.80
C GLY A 196 -22.80 -1.76 5.46
N GLU A 197 -22.57 -2.50 4.38
CA GLU A 197 -23.44 -3.57 3.91
C GLU A 197 -22.65 -4.88 3.88
N VAL A 198 -23.30 -5.96 4.33
CA VAL A 198 -22.69 -7.29 4.27
C VAL A 198 -22.72 -7.76 2.82
N VAL A 199 -21.53 -7.96 2.24
CA VAL A 199 -21.38 -8.39 0.83
C VAL A 199 -21.08 -9.88 0.70
N GLU A 200 -20.57 -10.51 1.76
CA GLU A 200 -20.20 -11.93 1.77
C GLU A 200 -20.36 -12.53 3.18
N VAL A 201 -20.89 -13.75 3.25
CA VAL A 201 -21.00 -14.53 4.49
C VAL A 201 -20.01 -15.69 4.42
N LEU A 202 -19.05 -15.69 5.32
CA LEU A 202 -17.98 -16.69 5.38
C LEU A 202 -18.36 -17.86 6.31
N GLY A 203 -19.35 -17.64 7.19
CA GLY A 203 -19.91 -18.63 8.11
C GLY A 203 -19.31 -18.59 9.52
N ALA A 204 -19.78 -19.48 10.39
CA ALA A 204 -19.40 -19.51 11.81
C ALA A 204 -18.01 -20.11 12.08
N GLU A 205 -17.60 -21.11 11.29
CA GLU A 205 -16.32 -21.81 11.45
C GLU A 205 -15.24 -21.19 10.59
N VAL A 206 -14.16 -20.77 11.23
CA VAL A 206 -12.96 -20.30 10.52
C VAL A 206 -12.20 -21.53 10.03
N THR A 207 -12.35 -21.84 8.74
CA THR A 207 -11.56 -22.90 8.10
C THR A 207 -10.16 -22.39 7.79
N THR A 208 -9.16 -23.28 7.67
CA THR A 208 -7.80 -22.90 7.28
C THR A 208 -7.76 -22.18 5.93
N ALA A 209 -8.60 -22.59 4.98
CA ALA A 209 -8.76 -21.90 3.69
C ALA A 209 -9.24 -20.46 3.90
N LEU A 210 -10.20 -20.25 4.81
CA LEU A 210 -10.69 -18.93 5.15
C LEU A 210 -9.61 -18.07 5.83
N GLU A 211 -8.81 -18.62 6.73
CA GLU A 211 -7.72 -17.87 7.36
C GLU A 211 -6.71 -17.35 6.34
N ILE A 212 -6.33 -18.19 5.38
CA ILE A 212 -5.43 -17.82 4.28
C ILE A 212 -6.06 -16.68 3.48
N ASP A 213 -7.32 -16.84 3.10
CA ASP A 213 -8.11 -15.85 2.35
C ASP A 213 -8.23 -14.50 3.06
N LEU A 214 -8.37 -14.50 4.38
CA LEU A 214 -8.41 -13.30 5.20
C LEU A 214 -7.06 -12.61 5.30
N VAL A 215 -5.98 -13.37 5.43
CA VAL A 215 -4.61 -12.84 5.46
C VAL A 215 -4.28 -12.19 4.12
N LEU A 216 -4.57 -12.87 3.00
CA LEU A 216 -4.36 -12.35 1.65
C LEU A 216 -5.07 -11.00 1.46
N ARG A 217 -6.36 -10.93 1.81
CA ARG A 217 -7.15 -9.68 1.74
C ARG A 217 -6.64 -8.60 2.70
N LYS A 218 -6.28 -8.96 3.94
CA LYS A 218 -5.81 -8.01 4.96
C LYS A 218 -4.53 -7.28 4.54
N PHE A 219 -3.64 -7.97 3.84
CA PHE A 219 -2.36 -7.44 3.40
C PHE A 219 -2.38 -7.03 1.92
N ASP A 220 -3.56 -7.03 1.28
CA ASP A 220 -3.72 -6.70 -0.14
C ASP A 220 -2.77 -7.52 -1.04
N ILE A 221 -2.61 -8.81 -0.70
CA ILE A 221 -1.75 -9.75 -1.44
C ILE A 221 -2.58 -10.30 -2.60
N PRO A 222 -2.15 -10.09 -3.86
CA PRO A 222 -2.82 -10.67 -5.01
C PRO A 222 -2.80 -12.21 -4.92
N ALA A 223 -3.99 -12.81 -5.00
CA ALA A 223 -4.17 -14.25 -4.89
C ALA A 223 -4.63 -14.90 -6.20
N GLN A 224 -4.92 -14.09 -7.21
CA GLN A 224 -5.42 -14.53 -8.50
C GLN A 224 -4.62 -13.85 -9.61
N TRP A 225 -4.32 -14.61 -10.65
CA TRP A 225 -3.72 -14.08 -11.86
C TRP A 225 -4.78 -13.42 -12.74
N ASP A 226 -4.43 -12.28 -13.33
CA ASP A 226 -5.29 -11.65 -14.32
C ASP A 226 -5.47 -12.55 -15.54
N GLN A 227 -6.61 -12.41 -16.24
CA GLN A 227 -6.90 -13.20 -17.44
C GLN A 227 -5.82 -13.01 -18.52
N GLY A 228 -5.19 -11.83 -18.58
CA GLY A 228 -4.08 -11.56 -19.49
C GLY A 228 -2.85 -12.41 -19.18
N VAL A 229 -2.52 -12.57 -17.89
CA VAL A 229 -1.42 -13.43 -17.43
C VAL A 229 -1.72 -14.89 -17.78
N ALA A 230 -2.91 -15.38 -17.43
CA ALA A 230 -3.30 -16.77 -17.74
C ALA A 230 -3.21 -17.08 -19.25
N ALA A 231 -3.67 -16.14 -20.09
CA ALA A 231 -3.60 -16.30 -21.55
C ALA A 231 -2.17 -16.25 -22.10
N GLU A 232 -1.24 -15.55 -21.44
CA GLU A 232 0.18 -15.56 -21.81
C GLU A 232 0.84 -16.88 -21.40
N ILE A 233 0.54 -17.39 -20.20
CA ILE A 233 1.02 -18.70 -19.71
C ILE A 233 0.56 -19.84 -20.64
N ASP A 234 -0.72 -19.86 -21.05
CA ASP A 234 -1.27 -20.90 -21.93
C ASP A 234 -0.58 -20.99 -23.30
N ARG A 235 0.14 -19.94 -23.72
CA ARG A 235 0.90 -19.90 -24.97
C ARG A 235 2.32 -20.41 -24.81
N LEU A 236 2.82 -20.52 -23.58
CA LEU A 236 4.16 -21.01 -23.34
C LEU A 236 4.23 -22.51 -23.65
N PRO A 237 5.29 -22.96 -24.34
CA PRO A 237 5.45 -24.37 -24.64
C PRO A 237 5.77 -25.15 -23.36
N GLY A 238 5.16 -26.33 -23.19
CA GLY A 238 5.44 -27.20 -22.04
C GLY A 238 6.83 -27.85 -22.04
N GLN A 239 7.59 -27.71 -23.13
CA GLN A 239 8.97 -28.19 -23.26
C GLN A 239 9.78 -27.23 -24.14
N PRO A 240 11.09 -27.07 -23.90
CA PRO A 240 11.95 -26.25 -24.74
C PRO A 240 11.95 -26.67 -26.21
N GLY A 241 11.76 -25.72 -27.11
CA GLY A 241 11.79 -25.91 -28.56
C GLY A 241 13.16 -25.62 -29.18
N THR A 242 13.28 -25.81 -30.50
CA THR A 242 14.52 -25.52 -31.24
C THR A 242 14.93 -24.04 -31.18
N ARG A 243 13.96 -23.14 -31.03
CA ARG A 243 14.20 -21.69 -30.87
C ARG A 243 14.80 -21.34 -29.52
N ASP A 244 14.58 -22.15 -28.50
CA ASP A 244 15.04 -21.89 -27.13
C ASP A 244 16.52 -22.28 -26.97
N LEU A 245 17.10 -22.96 -27.95
CA LEU A 245 18.54 -23.31 -28.02
C LEU A 245 19.42 -22.09 -28.36
N GLU A 246 18.81 -21.00 -28.81
CA GLU A 246 19.47 -19.72 -29.03
C GLU A 246 19.18 -18.81 -27.82
N ALA A 247 20.23 -18.23 -27.22
CA ALA A 247 20.06 -17.27 -26.15
C ALA A 247 19.55 -15.94 -26.71
N ASP A 248 18.87 -15.16 -25.88
CA ASP A 248 18.32 -13.85 -26.29
C ASP A 248 19.39 -12.83 -26.72
N SER A 249 20.63 -13.06 -26.31
CA SER A 249 21.81 -12.30 -26.75
C SER A 249 22.24 -12.60 -28.19
N GLY A 250 21.58 -13.55 -28.88
CA GLY A 250 21.97 -14.04 -30.20
C GLY A 250 23.14 -15.00 -30.18
N LEU A 251 23.60 -15.43 -29.00
CA LEU A 251 24.64 -16.44 -28.84
C LEU A 251 23.99 -17.83 -28.73
N PRO A 252 24.62 -18.89 -29.30
CA PRO A 252 24.14 -20.24 -29.09
C PRO A 252 24.27 -20.63 -27.61
N ARG A 253 23.25 -21.31 -27.06
CA ARG A 253 23.39 -21.94 -25.75
C ARG A 253 24.38 -23.09 -25.82
N VAL A 254 25.13 -23.28 -24.74
CA VAL A 254 26.06 -24.41 -24.62
C VAL A 254 25.28 -25.63 -24.12
N ASP A 255 25.37 -26.74 -24.86
CA ASP A 255 24.78 -28.01 -24.45
C ASP A 255 25.62 -28.65 -23.33
N LEU A 256 25.02 -28.78 -22.15
CA LEU A 256 25.62 -29.37 -20.95
C LEU A 256 24.86 -30.61 -20.47
N ARG A 257 24.05 -31.25 -21.33
CA ARG A 257 23.22 -32.42 -20.94
C ARG A 257 24.03 -33.62 -20.42
N GLU A 258 25.29 -33.75 -20.80
CA GLU A 258 26.20 -34.80 -20.31
C GLU A 258 26.79 -34.50 -18.92
N LEU A 259 26.59 -33.28 -18.39
CA LEU A 259 27.04 -32.90 -17.06
C LEU A 259 25.99 -33.35 -16.03
N PRO A 260 26.35 -34.19 -15.04
CA PRO A 260 25.39 -34.71 -14.07
C PRO A 260 25.09 -33.65 -12.99
N LEU A 261 24.39 -32.59 -13.39
CA LEU A 261 23.87 -31.55 -12.52
C LEU A 261 22.84 -32.15 -11.55
N VAL A 262 22.85 -31.67 -10.31
CA VAL A 262 21.89 -32.05 -9.26
C VAL A 262 21.26 -30.80 -8.66
N THR A 263 20.02 -30.89 -8.19
CA THR A 263 19.36 -29.87 -7.37
C THR A 263 19.30 -30.37 -5.91
N ILE A 264 19.24 -29.46 -4.94
CA ILE A 264 19.25 -29.80 -3.50
C ILE A 264 18.14 -29.00 -2.83
N ASP A 265 16.96 -29.59 -2.80
CA ASP A 265 15.72 -28.91 -2.41
C ASP A 265 14.90 -29.74 -1.41
N GLY A 266 13.85 -29.13 -0.86
CA GLY A 266 12.87 -29.85 -0.04
C GLY A 266 12.10 -30.89 -0.86
N GLU A 267 11.64 -31.97 -0.21
CA GLU A 267 10.91 -33.06 -0.86
C GLU A 267 9.64 -32.59 -1.61
N ASP A 268 8.98 -31.55 -1.09
CA ASP A 268 7.75 -30.97 -1.66
C ASP A 268 7.99 -29.78 -2.62
N ALA A 269 9.25 -29.42 -2.91
CA ALA A 269 9.57 -28.29 -3.77
C ALA A 269 9.09 -28.53 -5.22
N ARG A 270 8.67 -27.45 -5.89
CA ARG A 270 8.17 -27.49 -7.28
C ARG A 270 8.82 -26.47 -8.20
N ASP A 271 9.67 -25.62 -7.63
CA ASP A 271 10.30 -24.43 -8.17
C ASP A 271 11.83 -24.59 -8.13
N PHE A 272 12.33 -25.61 -8.82
CA PHE A 272 13.76 -25.90 -8.87
C PHE A 272 14.51 -24.84 -9.71
N ASP A 273 14.99 -23.79 -9.04
CA ASP A 273 15.60 -22.62 -9.67
C ASP A 273 17.08 -22.81 -10.00
N ASP A 274 17.78 -23.72 -9.33
CA ASP A 274 19.20 -23.94 -9.51
C ASP A 274 19.62 -25.42 -9.57
N ALA A 275 20.73 -25.66 -10.26
CA ALA A 275 21.39 -26.96 -10.32
C ALA A 275 22.91 -26.80 -10.25
N VAL A 276 23.57 -27.71 -9.52
CA VAL A 276 25.00 -27.64 -9.25
C VAL A 276 25.73 -28.89 -9.70
N TYR A 277 26.98 -28.72 -10.12
CA TYR A 277 27.91 -29.80 -10.40
C TYR A 277 29.32 -29.37 -10.00
N ALA A 278 30.02 -30.24 -9.28
CA ALA A 278 31.40 -30.00 -8.89
C ALA A 278 32.30 -31.15 -9.37
N GLU A 279 33.42 -30.80 -10.01
CA GLU A 279 34.48 -31.75 -10.38
C GLU A 279 35.84 -31.26 -9.93
N GLN A 280 36.70 -32.18 -9.51
CA GLN A 280 38.09 -31.85 -9.23
C GLN A 280 38.83 -31.61 -10.55
N ARG A 281 39.56 -30.50 -10.64
CA ARG A 281 40.45 -30.18 -11.77
C ARG A 281 41.83 -29.79 -11.25
N GLY A 282 42.78 -30.71 -11.37
CA GLY A 282 44.13 -30.53 -10.84
C GLY A 282 44.11 -30.39 -9.32
N GLU A 283 44.76 -29.35 -8.80
CA GLU A 283 44.77 -29.03 -7.37
C GLU A 283 43.50 -28.28 -6.90
N GLY A 284 42.61 -27.91 -7.83
CA GLY A 284 41.40 -27.14 -7.55
C GLY A 284 40.11 -27.87 -7.90
N TRP A 285 39.00 -27.12 -7.82
CA TRP A 285 37.66 -27.59 -8.18
C TRP A 285 37.05 -26.66 -9.23
N ARG A 286 36.29 -27.25 -10.15
CA ARG A 286 35.37 -26.51 -11.01
C ARG A 286 33.96 -26.73 -10.49
N LEU A 287 33.29 -25.64 -10.13
CA LEU A 287 31.87 -25.61 -9.81
C LEU A 287 31.12 -25.02 -11.00
N ALA A 288 30.11 -25.74 -11.47
CA ALA A 288 29.10 -25.21 -12.37
C ALA A 288 27.82 -24.98 -11.56
N VAL A 289 27.24 -23.79 -11.70
CA VAL A 289 25.95 -23.41 -11.16
C VAL A 289 25.08 -23.00 -12.35
N ALA A 290 24.00 -23.73 -12.58
CA ALA A 290 23.00 -23.44 -13.60
C ALA A 290 21.77 -22.85 -12.91
N ILE A 291 21.30 -21.70 -13.38
CA ILE A 291 20.11 -21.01 -12.85
C ILE A 291 19.04 -21.01 -13.94
N ALA A 292 17.78 -21.21 -13.53
CA ALA A 292 16.62 -21.15 -14.42
C ALA A 292 16.56 -19.81 -15.17
N ASP A 293 16.38 -19.88 -16.49
CA ASP A 293 16.34 -18.70 -17.36
C ASP A 293 14.89 -18.18 -17.51
N VAL A 294 14.34 -17.66 -16.41
CA VAL A 294 12.97 -17.10 -16.39
C VAL A 294 12.83 -15.94 -17.38
N SER A 295 13.89 -15.13 -17.54
CA SER A 295 13.93 -13.98 -18.47
C SER A 295 13.76 -14.34 -19.94
N HIS A 296 14.03 -15.59 -20.32
CA HIS A 296 13.77 -16.06 -21.67
C HIS A 296 12.27 -16.11 -21.98
N TYR A 297 11.44 -16.42 -20.98
CA TYR A 297 9.99 -16.55 -21.10
C TYR A 297 9.23 -15.28 -20.68
N VAL A 298 9.71 -14.56 -19.67
CA VAL A 298 9.11 -13.30 -19.19
C VAL A 298 9.85 -12.12 -19.83
N ARG A 299 9.20 -11.43 -20.77
CA ARG A 299 9.80 -10.33 -21.53
C ARG A 299 9.45 -8.98 -20.91
N PRO A 300 10.41 -8.02 -20.86
CA PRO A 300 10.12 -6.69 -20.35
C PRO A 300 8.91 -6.05 -21.02
N GLY A 301 7.96 -5.59 -20.20
CA GLY A 301 6.71 -4.97 -20.64
C GLY A 301 5.63 -5.95 -21.11
N SER A 302 5.82 -7.27 -21.01
CA SER A 302 4.74 -8.24 -21.23
C SER A 302 3.72 -8.22 -20.10
N VAL A 303 2.62 -8.97 -20.22
CA VAL A 303 1.61 -9.02 -19.14
C VAL A 303 2.12 -9.85 -17.98
N LEU A 304 2.96 -10.86 -18.23
CA LEU A 304 3.67 -11.62 -17.19
C LEU A 304 4.69 -10.78 -16.39
N ASP A 305 5.23 -9.70 -16.97
CA ASP A 305 6.20 -8.81 -16.31
C ASP A 305 5.53 -7.78 -15.38
N GLN A 306 4.22 -7.54 -15.56
CA GLN A 306 3.44 -6.52 -14.83
C GLN A 306 2.75 -7.09 -13.60
#